data_AF-A0A0K0DM75-F1
#
_entry.id   AF-A0A0K0DM75-F1
#
_cell.length_a   1.000
_cell.length_b   1.000
_cell.length_c   1.000
_cell.angle_alpha   90.00
_cell.angle_beta   90.00
_cell.angle_gamma   90.00
#
_symmetry.space_group_name_H-M   'P 1'
#
loop_
_entity.id
_entity.type
_entity.pdbx_description
1 polymer ?
#
loop_
_entity_poly.entity_id
_entity_poly.type
_entity_poly.pdbx_seq_one_letter_code
_entity_poly.pdbx_strand_id
1 'polypeptide(L)'
;LNGKRHRDSSERLKQQLVSSVKRTNNKAEIDVPSSNGPLPSDFFDEDIQTPWQKSKVEENALIRERKGIIDGVPQGFFDDKRRDGMVRETIENEAHMNEEYDRLMRELNEKHIEEEAKVFAAVQANADEQMERWMLLNAMEKLKESKLQEVCFLLP
;
A
#
# COMPACT_ATOMS: atom_id res chain seq x y z
N LEU A 1 -5.17 18.44 16.25
CA LEU A 1 -4.30 19.36 15.47
C LEU A 1 -5.06 20.62 15.01
N ASN A 2 -5.75 21.34 15.91
CA ASN A 2 -6.53 22.56 15.59
C ASN A 2 -5.85 23.84 16.14
N GLY A 3 -4.54 23.94 16.00
CA GLY A 3 -3.79 25.12 16.42
C GLY A 3 -3.83 26.19 15.33
N LYS A 4 -4.08 27.45 15.71
CA LYS A 4 -4.05 28.61 14.80
C LYS A 4 -2.77 28.67 13.95
N ARG A 5 -1.61 28.36 14.56
CA ARG A 5 -0.30 28.25 13.90
C ARG A 5 -0.26 27.21 12.76
N HIS A 6 -0.94 26.07 12.95
CA HIS A 6 -0.96 24.99 11.95
C HIS A 6 -1.81 25.39 10.73
N ARG A 7 -2.92 26.09 10.97
CA ARG A 7 -3.79 26.64 9.92
C ARG A 7 -3.04 27.68 9.08
N ASP A 8 -2.36 28.62 9.74
CA ASP A 8 -1.60 29.68 9.07
C ASP A 8 -0.41 29.12 8.26
N SER A 9 0.26 28.08 8.77
CA SER A 9 1.35 27.40 8.05
C SER A 9 0.85 26.69 6.78
N SER A 10 -0.29 26.00 6.88
CA SER A 10 -0.91 25.29 5.76
C SER A 10 -1.39 26.23 4.67
N GLU A 11 -1.92 27.41 5.03
CA GLU A 11 -2.35 28.42 4.07
C GLU A 11 -1.17 29.09 3.35
N ARG A 12 -0.06 29.37 4.07
CA ARG A 12 1.18 29.89 3.45
C ARG A 12 1.77 28.92 2.43
N LEU A 13 1.78 27.62 2.74
CA LEU A 13 2.28 26.60 1.82
C LEU A 13 1.44 26.54 0.53
N LYS A 14 0.11 26.59 0.67
CA LYS A 14 -0.81 26.64 -0.49
C LYS A 14 -0.56 27.88 -1.34
N GLN A 15 -0.34 29.05 -0.73
CA GLN A 15 -0.04 30.28 -1.47
C GLN A 15 1.31 30.22 -2.20
N GLN A 16 2.35 29.59 -1.63
CA GLN A 16 3.64 29.39 -2.31
C GLN A 16 3.52 28.47 -3.55
N LEU A 17 2.72 27.40 -3.46
CA LEU A 17 2.51 26.49 -4.56
C LEU A 17 1.72 27.14 -5.71
N VAL A 18 0.71 27.95 -5.38
CA VAL A 18 -0.08 28.68 -6.39
C VAL A 18 0.75 29.80 -7.05
N SER A 19 1.67 30.43 -6.32
CA SER A 19 2.53 31.50 -6.86
C SER A 19 3.76 30.99 -7.63
N SER A 20 4.17 29.73 -7.46
CA SER A 20 5.32 29.14 -8.17
C SER A 20 4.98 28.66 -9.59
N VAL A 21 3.71 28.61 -10.00
CA VAL A 21 3.28 28.14 -11.34
C VAL A 21 3.41 29.23 -12.42
N LYS A 22 3.71 30.48 -12.06
CA LYS A 22 3.94 31.56 -13.03
C LYS A 22 5.24 32.31 -12.75
N ARG A 23 6.37 31.78 -13.22
CA ARG A 23 7.48 32.57 -13.76
C ARG A 23 8.51 31.69 -14.51
N THR A 24 8.48 31.86 -15.84
CA THR A 24 9.62 32.02 -16.75
C THR A 24 10.57 30.85 -17.00
N ASN A 25 10.22 30.12 -18.06
CA ASN A 25 11.12 29.73 -19.14
C ASN A 25 12.00 30.95 -19.54
N ASN A 26 13.30 30.95 -19.23
CA ASN A 26 14.40 31.63 -19.95
C ASN A 26 15.76 31.44 -19.24
N LYS A 27 16.67 30.81 -20.00
CA LYS A 27 18.13 30.71 -19.92
C LYS A 27 18.86 31.70 -18.97
N ALA A 28 19.50 31.17 -17.92
CA ALA A 28 20.66 31.76 -17.25
C ALA A 28 21.53 30.64 -16.67
N GLU A 29 22.84 30.75 -16.92
CA GLU A 29 23.90 29.80 -16.62
C GLU A 29 23.95 29.38 -15.14
N ILE A 30 24.05 28.07 -14.91
CA ILE A 30 24.58 27.51 -13.67
C ILE A 30 25.83 26.74 -14.11
N ASP A 31 27.00 27.27 -13.76
CA ASP A 31 28.28 26.57 -13.84
C ASP A 31 28.20 25.30 -13.02
N VAL A 32 28.10 24.16 -13.71
CA VAL A 32 28.31 22.83 -13.13
C VAL A 32 29.75 22.46 -13.45
N PRO A 33 30.63 22.20 -12.47
CA PRO A 33 31.92 21.59 -12.78
C PRO A 33 31.61 20.16 -13.25
N SER A 34 31.52 19.98 -14.57
CA SER A 34 31.44 18.68 -15.21
C SER A 34 32.78 17.99 -15.03
N SER A 35 32.91 17.25 -13.93
CA SER A 35 34.00 16.31 -13.69
C SER A 35 33.81 15.07 -14.55
N ASN A 36 33.88 15.22 -15.88
CA ASN A 36 33.96 14.12 -16.84
C ASN A 36 35.43 13.74 -17.12
N GLY A 37 36.22 13.59 -16.06
CA GLY A 37 37.56 13.02 -16.13
C GLY A 37 37.50 11.48 -16.08
N PRO A 38 38.40 10.74 -16.75
CA PRO A 38 38.46 9.29 -16.64
C PRO A 38 38.73 8.90 -15.17
N LEU A 39 38.00 7.90 -14.67
CA LEU A 39 38.27 7.33 -13.35
C LEU A 39 39.70 6.74 -13.33
N PRO A 40 40.42 6.79 -12.19
CA PRO A 40 41.73 6.15 -12.07
C PRO A 40 41.64 4.66 -12.45
N SER A 41 42.65 4.13 -13.13
CA SER A 41 42.67 2.72 -13.56
C SER A 41 42.56 1.72 -12.41
N ASP A 42 42.89 2.16 -11.19
CA ASP A 42 42.92 1.42 -9.93
C ASP A 42 41.54 1.40 -9.22
N PHE A 43 40.50 2.00 -9.82
CA PHE A 43 39.17 2.08 -9.20
C PHE A 43 38.45 0.72 -9.12
N PHE A 44 38.82 -0.22 -9.97
CA PHE A 44 38.28 -1.59 -10.00
C PHE A 44 39.31 -2.65 -9.57
N ASP A 45 40.48 -2.25 -9.08
CA ASP A 45 41.48 -3.21 -8.63
C ASP A 45 40.97 -3.88 -7.34
N GLU A 46 40.81 -5.20 -7.45
CA GLU A 46 40.12 -6.11 -6.52
C GLU A 46 40.88 -6.34 -5.19
N ASP A 47 41.94 -5.55 -4.93
CA ASP A 47 42.77 -5.64 -3.72
C ASP A 47 42.41 -4.60 -2.64
N ILE A 48 41.38 -3.77 -2.84
CA ILE A 48 40.85 -2.90 -1.79
C ILE A 48 39.99 -3.73 -0.83
N GLN A 49 40.68 -4.50 0.03
CA GLN A 49 40.09 -5.19 1.16
C GLN A 49 39.37 -4.16 2.03
N THR A 50 38.04 -4.18 1.98
CA THR A 50 37.24 -3.22 2.73
C THR A 50 37.47 -3.42 4.24
N PRO A 51 37.61 -2.34 5.03
CA PRO A 51 38.01 -2.43 6.45
C PRO A 51 37.15 -3.32 7.33
N TRP A 52 35.91 -3.61 6.92
CA TRP A 52 34.95 -4.44 7.65
C TRP A 52 35.05 -5.94 7.37
N GLN A 53 35.90 -6.39 6.43
CA GLN A 53 36.05 -7.81 6.09
C GLN A 53 37.07 -8.57 6.95
N LYS A 54 37.62 -7.97 8.02
CA LYS A 54 38.52 -8.69 8.94
C LYS A 54 37.72 -9.66 9.81
N SER A 55 37.94 -10.96 9.57
CA SER A 55 37.55 -12.09 10.44
C SER A 55 37.79 -11.76 11.92
N LYS A 56 36.71 -11.57 12.69
CA LYS A 56 36.75 -11.41 14.16
C LYS A 56 35.51 -12.03 14.79
N VAL A 57 35.47 -13.35 14.83
CA VAL A 57 34.49 -14.08 15.65
C VAL A 57 34.94 -14.13 17.12
N GLU A 58 36.24 -14.11 17.40
CA GLU A 58 36.78 -14.19 18.78
C GLU A 58 36.88 -12.85 19.50
N GLU A 59 37.14 -11.73 18.81
CA GLU A 59 37.30 -10.42 19.47
C GLU A 59 35.98 -9.78 19.92
N ASN A 60 34.87 -10.14 19.27
CA ASN A 60 33.54 -9.64 19.61
C ASN A 60 33.02 -10.15 20.96
N ALA A 61 33.61 -11.21 21.52
CA ALA A 61 33.29 -11.70 22.86
C ALA A 61 33.94 -10.83 23.95
N LEU A 62 35.20 -10.41 23.75
CA LEU A 62 35.97 -9.62 24.72
C LEU A 62 35.51 -8.15 24.80
N ILE A 63 34.99 -7.60 23.70
CA ILE A 63 34.44 -6.23 23.63
C ILE A 63 33.12 -6.12 24.41
N ARG A 64 32.36 -7.22 24.53
CA ARG A 64 31.05 -7.23 25.19
C ARG A 64 31.15 -7.08 26.72
N GLU A 65 32.29 -7.46 27.31
CA GLU A 65 32.54 -7.32 28.76
C GLU A 65 33.00 -5.91 29.18
N ARG A 66 33.59 -5.12 28.26
CA ARG A 66 33.88 -3.69 28.48
C ARG A 66 32.67 -2.86 28.10
N LYS A 67 31.72 -2.73 29.03
CA LYS A 67 30.51 -1.90 28.87
C LYS A 67 30.83 -0.52 28.27
N GLY A 68 30.48 -0.32 27.00
CA GLY A 68 30.28 1.00 26.37
C GLY A 68 31.53 1.82 26.03
N ILE A 69 32.74 1.29 26.19
CA ILE A 69 33.97 2.04 25.90
C ILE A 69 34.52 1.55 24.56
N ILE A 70 33.98 2.13 23.47
CA ILE A 70 34.60 2.06 22.15
C ILE A 70 35.66 3.16 22.12
N ASP A 71 36.93 2.77 21.91
CA ASP A 71 38.05 3.71 21.93
C ASP A 71 37.84 4.79 20.86
N GLY A 72 37.97 6.06 21.25
CA GLY A 72 37.67 7.22 20.41
C GLY A 72 36.22 7.73 20.39
N VAL A 73 35.26 7.05 21.03
CA VAL A 73 33.87 7.54 21.15
C VAL A 73 33.63 8.11 22.56
N PRO A 74 33.20 9.38 22.69
CA PRO A 74 32.92 9.97 24.00
C PRO A 74 31.91 9.16 24.81
N GLN A 75 32.17 9.02 26.11
CA GLN A 75 31.26 8.37 27.04
C GLN A 75 29.89 9.06 27.01
N GLY A 76 28.81 8.27 26.84
CA GLY A 76 27.46 8.80 26.72
C GLY A 76 27.00 9.16 25.31
N PHE A 77 27.84 8.98 24.28
CA PHE A 77 27.47 9.23 22.87
C PHE A 77 26.25 8.41 22.41
N PHE A 78 26.09 7.20 22.93
CA PHE A 78 24.95 6.32 22.64
C PHE A 78 23.82 6.40 23.67
N ASP A 79 23.96 7.20 24.73
CA ASP A 79 22.99 7.28 25.83
C ASP A 79 21.93 8.37 25.64
N ASP A 80 21.80 8.95 24.43
CA ASP A 80 20.79 9.96 24.12
C ASP A 80 19.38 9.34 24.13
N LYS A 81 18.75 9.36 25.32
CA LYS A 81 17.39 8.88 25.57
C LYS A 81 16.34 9.56 24.69
N ARG A 82 16.62 10.77 24.20
CA ARG A 82 15.72 11.48 23.28
C ARG A 82 15.73 10.84 21.90
N ARG A 83 16.91 10.40 21.44
CA ARG A 83 17.08 9.66 20.19
C ARG A 83 16.45 8.28 20.26
N ASP A 84 16.61 7.58 21.38
CA ASP A 84 15.95 6.30 21.64
C ASP A 84 14.41 6.42 21.63
N GLY A 85 13.88 7.49 22.22
CA GLY A 85 12.44 7.77 22.21
C GLY A 85 11.89 8.01 20.80
N MET A 86 12.60 8.79 19.97
CA MET A 86 12.21 9.07 18.59
C MET A 86 12.27 7.82 17.70
N VAL A 87 13.28 6.96 17.87
CA VAL A 87 13.35 5.67 17.15
C VAL A 87 12.17 4.80 17.52
N ARG A 88 11.85 4.70 18.82
CA ARG A 88 10.70 3.92 19.30
C ARG A 88 9.38 4.45 18.75
N GLU A 89 9.15 5.75 18.83
CA GLU A 89 7.94 6.40 18.29
C GLU A 89 7.81 6.17 16.77
N THR A 90 8.92 6.23 16.03
CA THR A 90 8.91 6.00 14.58
C THR A 90 8.50 4.56 14.26
N ILE A 91 9.04 3.58 14.99
CA ILE A 91 8.71 2.16 14.83
C ILE A 91 7.24 1.90 15.19
N GLU A 92 6.77 2.44 16.31
CA GLU A 92 5.37 2.29 16.76
C GLU A 92 4.40 2.94 15.77
N ASN A 93 4.73 4.12 15.26
CA ASN A 93 3.91 4.83 14.29
C ASN A 93 3.90 4.14 12.91
N GLU A 94 5.03 3.58 12.47
CA GLU A 94 5.11 2.77 11.25
C GLU A 94 4.26 1.50 11.38
N ALA A 95 4.36 0.78 12.51
CA ALA A 95 3.55 -0.39 12.78
C ALA A 95 2.05 -0.05 12.74
N HIS A 96 1.65 1.04 13.38
CA HIS A 96 0.26 1.50 13.37
C HIS A 96 -0.24 1.87 11.96
N MET A 97 0.57 2.57 11.16
CA MET A 97 0.20 2.89 9.77
C MET A 97 0.05 1.63 8.91
N ASN A 98 0.94 0.66 9.08
CA ASN A 98 0.89 -0.60 8.34
C ASN A 98 -0.36 -1.42 8.73
N GLU A 99 -0.70 -1.47 10.02
CA GLU A 99 -1.92 -2.13 10.49
C GLU A 99 -3.19 -1.50 9.91
N GLU A 100 -3.27 -0.17 9.86
CA GLU A 100 -4.41 0.53 9.26
C GLU A 100 -4.48 0.32 7.74
N TYR A 101 -3.33 0.23 7.05
CA TYR A 101 -3.29 -0.14 5.63
C TYR A 101 -3.80 -1.57 5.41
N ASP A 102 -3.34 -2.54 6.21
CA ASP A 102 -3.80 -3.93 6.12
C ASP A 102 -5.29 -4.08 6.45
N ARG A 103 -5.82 -3.25 7.34
CA ARG A 103 -7.25 -3.18 7.61
C ARG A 103 -8.01 -2.67 6.39
N LEU A 104 -7.57 -1.57 5.79
CA LEU A 104 -8.20 -1.00 4.60
C LEU A 104 -8.20 -1.98 3.42
N MET A 105 -7.07 -2.64 3.18
CA MET A 105 -6.95 -3.63 2.10
C MET A 105 -7.88 -4.83 2.33
N ARG A 106 -8.03 -5.29 3.57
CA ARG A 106 -9.01 -6.33 3.91
C ARG A 106 -10.45 -5.86 3.70
N GLU A 107 -10.79 -4.65 4.16
CA GLU A 107 -12.14 -4.11 4.05
C GLU A 107 -12.58 -3.91 2.59
N LEU A 108 -11.68 -3.42 1.73
CA LEU A 108 -11.95 -3.30 0.29
C LEU A 108 -12.24 -4.66 -0.34
N ASN A 109 -11.45 -5.67 0.02
CA ASN A 109 -11.62 -7.01 -0.52
C ASN A 109 -12.91 -7.67 -0.02
N GLU A 110 -13.25 -7.50 1.26
CA GLU A 110 -14.48 -8.00 1.86
C GLU A 110 -15.73 -7.33 1.25
N LYS A 111 -15.72 -6.00 1.08
CA LYS A 111 -16.83 -5.28 0.44
C LYS A 111 -17.05 -5.72 -1.00
N HIS A 112 -15.98 -5.97 -1.76
CA HIS A 112 -16.11 -6.45 -3.13
C HIS A 112 -16.78 -7.83 -3.18
N ILE A 113 -16.35 -8.75 -2.31
CA ILE A 113 -16.96 -10.08 -2.19
C ILE A 113 -18.43 -9.98 -1.76
N GLU A 114 -18.75 -9.11 -0.81
CA GLU A 114 -20.13 -8.93 -0.33
C GLU A 114 -21.04 -8.34 -1.42
N GLU A 115 -20.54 -7.37 -2.20
CA GLU A 115 -21.27 -6.76 -3.30
C GLU A 115 -21.51 -7.76 -4.44
N GLU A 116 -20.50 -8.55 -4.81
CA GLU A 116 -20.65 -9.65 -5.77
C GLU A 116 -21.66 -10.69 -5.30
N ALA A 117 -21.61 -11.07 -4.02
CA ALA A 117 -22.59 -12.01 -3.44
C ALA A 117 -24.02 -11.46 -3.47
N LYS A 118 -24.20 -10.15 -3.21
CA LYS A 118 -25.51 -9.48 -3.31
C LYS A 118 -26.03 -9.47 -4.75
N VAL A 119 -25.18 -9.13 -5.71
CA VAL A 119 -25.55 -9.14 -7.13
C VAL A 119 -25.91 -10.56 -7.57
N PHE A 120 -25.11 -11.55 -7.19
CA PHE A 120 -25.38 -12.96 -7.51
C PHE A 120 -26.71 -13.43 -6.91
N ALA A 121 -26.98 -13.12 -5.64
CA ALA A 121 -28.25 -13.46 -4.99
C ALA A 121 -29.46 -12.82 -5.69
N ALA A 122 -29.34 -11.56 -6.11
CA ALA A 122 -30.41 -10.87 -6.83
C ALA A 122 -30.66 -11.47 -8.22
N VAL A 123 -29.59 -11.84 -8.94
CA VAL A 123 -29.70 -12.52 -10.25
C VAL A 123 -30.34 -13.90 -10.08
N GLN A 124 -29.94 -14.65 -9.05
CA GLN A 124 -30.52 -15.97 -8.76
C GLN A 124 -32.01 -15.87 -8.43
N ALA A 125 -32.42 -14.93 -7.56
CA ALA A 125 -33.82 -14.75 -7.21
C ALA A 125 -34.70 -14.42 -8.43
N ASN A 126 -34.19 -13.59 -9.35
CA ASN A 126 -34.86 -13.31 -10.61
C ASN A 126 -34.93 -14.55 -11.53
N ALA A 127 -33.85 -15.34 -11.61
CA ALA A 127 -33.85 -16.56 -12.41
C ALA A 127 -34.87 -17.58 -11.88
N ASP A 128 -34.97 -17.74 -10.56
CA ASP A 128 -35.93 -18.62 -9.91
C ASP A 128 -37.38 -18.17 -10.18
N GLU A 129 -37.67 -16.87 -10.08
CA GLU A 129 -38.98 -16.32 -10.39
C GLU A 129 -39.36 -16.53 -11.86
N GLN A 130 -38.42 -16.32 -12.80
CA GLN A 130 -38.65 -16.60 -14.21
C GLN A 130 -38.91 -18.08 -14.44
N MET A 131 -38.13 -18.97 -13.81
CA MET A 131 -38.32 -20.41 -13.90
C MET A 131 -39.71 -20.84 -13.43
N GLU A 132 -40.20 -20.28 -12.31
CA GLU A 132 -41.56 -20.54 -11.82
C GLU A 132 -42.63 -20.11 -12.84
N ARG A 133 -42.48 -18.92 -13.45
CA ARG A 133 -43.39 -18.44 -14.50
C ARG A 133 -43.41 -19.37 -15.71
N TRP A 134 -42.26 -19.86 -16.14
CA TRP A 134 -42.17 -20.83 -17.24
C TRP A 134 -42.83 -22.17 -16.90
N MET A 135 -42.62 -22.68 -15.68
CA MET A 135 -43.27 -23.91 -15.22
C MET A 135 -44.79 -23.76 -15.20
N LEU A 136 -45.30 -22.64 -14.70
CA LEU A 136 -46.73 -22.36 -14.68
C LEU A 136 -47.30 -22.29 -16.10
N LEU A 137 -46.62 -21.58 -17.01
CA LEU A 137 -47.05 -21.49 -18.40
C LEU A 137 -47.10 -22.86 -19.07
N ASN A 138 -46.07 -23.69 -18.87
CA ASN A 138 -46.01 -25.05 -19.41
C ASN A 138 -47.16 -25.93 -18.87
N ALA A 139 -47.49 -25.79 -17.59
CA ALA A 139 -48.62 -26.53 -16.99
C ALA A 139 -49.97 -26.10 -17.60
N MET A 140 -50.17 -24.80 -17.81
CA MET A 140 -51.38 -24.29 -18.46
C MET A 140 -51.48 -24.72 -19.92
N GLU A 141 -50.37 -24.74 -20.65
CA GLU A 141 -50.32 -25.19 -22.04
C GLU A 141 -50.68 -26.68 -22.16
N LYS A 142 -50.10 -27.53 -21.30
CA LYS A 142 -50.47 -28.95 -21.21
C LYS A 142 -51.96 -29.14 -20.92
N LEU A 143 -52.52 -28.40 -19.96
CA LEU A 143 -53.94 -28.47 -19.65
C LEU A 143 -54.81 -28.07 -20.85
N LYS A 144 -54.41 -27.01 -21.57
CA LYS A 144 -55.12 -26.54 -22.78
C LYS A 144 -55.04 -27.61 -23.88
N GLU A 145 -53.87 -28.18 -24.12
CA GLU A 145 -53.67 -29.22 -25.12
C GLU A 145 -54.49 -30.47 -24.78
N SER A 146 -54.48 -30.95 -23.53
CA SER A 146 -55.30 -32.10 -23.12
C SER A 146 -56.79 -31.87 -23.36
N LYS A 147 -57.30 -30.67 -23.02
CA LYS A 147 -58.71 -30.31 -23.28
C LYS A 147 -59.04 -30.25 -24.76
N LEU A 148 -58.15 -29.71 -25.59
CA LEU A 148 -58.33 -29.70 -27.04
C LEU A 148 -58.32 -31.11 -27.61
N GLN A 149 -57.44 -31.97 -27.10
CA GLN A 149 -57.37 -33.37 -27.51
C GLN A 149 -58.66 -34.11 -27.17
N GLU A 150 -59.18 -33.95 -25.95
CA GLU A 150 -60.49 -34.50 -25.54
C GLU A 150 -61.61 -34.03 -26.47
N VAL A 151 -61.68 -32.74 -26.79
CA VAL A 151 -62.71 -32.19 -27.71
C VAL A 151 -62.55 -32.76 -29.12
N CYS A 152 -61.32 -32.89 -29.64
CA CYS A 152 -61.06 -33.53 -30.93
C CYS A 152 -61.43 -35.01 -30.96
N PHE A 153 -61.28 -35.74 -29.84
CA PHE A 153 -61.73 -37.13 -29.74
C PHE A 153 -63.25 -37.27 -29.57
N LEU A 154 -63.96 -36.20 -29.20
CA LEU A 154 -65.41 -36.17 -29.01
C LEU A 154 -66.19 -35.65 -30.24
N LEU A 155 -65.49 -35.19 -31.28
CA LEU A 155 -66.08 -34.85 -32.58
C LEU A 155 -66.07 -36.11 -33.48
N PRO A 156 -67.25 -36.64 -33.89
CA PRO A 156 -67.36 -37.81 -34.76
C PRO A 156 -66.95 -37.55 -36.22
#